data_AF-S7U7C3-F1
#
_entry.id   AF-S7U7C3-F1
#
_cell.length_a   1.000
_cell.length_b   1.000
_cell.length_c   1.000
_cell.angle_alpha   90.00
_cell.angle_beta   90.00
_cell.angle_gamma   90.00
#
_symmetry.space_group_name_H-M   'P 1'
#
loop_
_entity.id
_entity.type
_entity.pdbx_description
1 polymer ?
#
loop_
_entity_poly.entity_id
_entity_poly.type
_entity_poly.pdbx_seq_one_letter_code
_entity_poly.pdbx_strand_id
1 'polypeptide(L)'
;MGRITIFARDQQGETMKRISPLRSLVACRWTNRARKRLAAVGLASICLLSACAPKFDKGEEVVQDKGSKQQEAVIPKYNIADSYYRVILPFKPSGARGEVVNDVNTRLDVDEFETGLMRLATEQFPADEYLFQEGQYLDSETVGKWLARKKTARQLKEEKMKPEDNIGLNPPIGDTGTNEQKNKQSPIYLASILEHDYLVKIDNDKVKLGGIAIGLALNSVHYYSTEQGYPREVKIKDDVIEREGKRIAAEVLKRLRSMKGLGNVPITIALYKQAPRSSVVPGHFFAVAHVDEGSSTIDDWEAVNEEYYVFPSDEAEENHRDDWLKFNNFKSDVEDFFPNYTGIVGRGLYVNDQLQKLTINITMPFYGKAEVIGFTQYVTGLVMEKFPDYITVNVYIASAGQPESLIVRQAKADEPFVHIYQ
;
A
#
# COMPACT_ATOMS: atom_id res chain seq x y z
N MET A 1 56.23 21.56 22.30
CA MET A 1 55.96 20.91 21.00
C MET A 1 54.50 21.14 20.69
N GLY A 2 54.02 21.81 19.64
CA GLY A 2 54.54 22.38 18.40
C GLY A 2 53.30 22.59 17.50
N ARG A 3 52.79 23.83 17.38
CA ARG A 3 52.44 24.59 16.15
C ARG A 3 51.93 23.74 14.96
N ILE A 4 50.84 24.12 14.29
CA ILE A 4 50.77 25.07 13.14
C ILE A 4 49.28 25.45 12.94
N THR A 5 48.84 26.71 13.06
CA THR A 5 48.82 27.86 12.11
C THR A 5 47.87 27.71 10.91
N ILE A 6 46.82 28.54 10.80
CA ILE A 6 46.31 29.10 9.52
C ILE A 6 45.86 30.57 9.74
N PHE A 7 46.11 31.38 8.71
CA PHE A 7 46.29 32.83 8.64
C PHE A 7 45.03 33.71 8.66
N ALA A 8 45.25 34.95 9.11
CA ALA A 8 44.40 36.13 8.90
C ALA A 8 44.60 36.75 7.50
N ARG A 9 43.59 37.50 7.03
CA ARG A 9 43.84 38.73 6.26
C ARG A 9 42.74 39.76 6.49
N ASP A 10 43.19 40.91 6.97
CA ASP A 10 42.51 42.17 7.25
C ASP A 10 42.56 43.07 6.00
N GLN A 11 41.67 44.07 5.87
CA GLN A 11 42.02 45.44 5.47
C GLN A 11 40.81 46.41 5.41
N GLN A 12 40.89 47.42 6.29
CA GLN A 12 40.68 48.88 6.09
C GLN A 12 39.26 49.40 5.78
N GLY A 13 38.76 50.49 6.37
CA GLY A 13 39.32 51.49 7.29
C GLY A 13 38.46 52.78 7.23
N GLU A 14 37.95 53.24 8.37
CA GLU A 14 37.27 54.54 8.53
C GLU A 14 38.26 55.67 8.87
N THR A 15 37.99 56.90 8.43
CA THR A 15 38.56 58.11 9.03
C THR A 15 37.51 59.18 9.32
N MET A 16 37.46 59.59 10.60
CA MET A 16 36.64 60.64 11.20
C MET A 16 37.05 62.06 10.78
N LYS A 17 36.07 62.99 10.72
CA LYS A 17 36.28 64.43 10.81
C LYS A 17 35.56 65.04 12.02
N ARG A 18 36.27 66.00 12.64
CA ARG A 18 36.02 66.67 13.93
C ARG A 18 34.73 67.50 14.00
N ILE A 19 34.22 67.59 15.23
CA ILE A 19 33.11 68.42 15.73
C ILE A 19 33.58 69.85 16.01
N SER A 20 32.69 70.84 15.84
CA SER A 20 32.68 72.06 16.66
C SER A 20 31.23 72.35 17.12
N PRO A 21 30.97 72.75 18.39
CA PRO A 21 29.62 72.92 18.92
C PRO A 21 29.28 74.40 19.14
N LEU A 22 28.10 74.87 18.71
CA LEU A 22 27.38 75.95 19.41
C LEU A 22 26.00 76.20 18.80
N ARG A 23 25.02 76.31 19.72
CA ARG A 23 23.61 76.74 19.58
C ARG A 23 22.64 75.63 19.13
N SER A 24 21.48 75.44 19.73
CA SER A 24 20.83 75.94 20.94
C SER A 24 19.45 75.25 20.99
N LEU A 25 19.16 74.53 22.08
CA LEU A 25 17.87 74.47 22.77
C LEU A 25 16.59 74.88 21.99
N VAL A 26 16.11 74.07 21.03
CA VAL A 26 14.67 74.10 20.62
C VAL A 26 14.11 72.71 20.20
N ALA A 27 14.94 71.73 19.84
CA ALA A 27 14.45 70.49 19.22
C ALA A 27 13.99 69.37 20.20
N CYS A 28 13.73 69.65 21.48
CA CYS A 28 13.46 68.60 22.49
C CYS A 28 11.96 68.36 22.80
N ARG A 29 11.02 68.93 22.01
CA ARG A 29 9.58 68.73 22.25
C ARG A 29 8.79 68.12 21.08
N TRP A 30 9.41 67.96 19.90
CA TRP A 30 8.78 67.36 18.73
C TRP A 30 9.10 65.86 18.54
N THR A 31 10.15 65.35 19.19
CA THR A 31 10.66 63.99 18.98
C THR A 31 9.83 62.90 19.67
N ASN A 32 9.16 63.20 20.80
CA ASN A 32 8.38 62.19 21.54
C ASN A 32 6.97 61.93 20.96
N ARG A 33 6.31 62.93 20.34
CA ARG A 33 5.01 62.71 19.68
C ARG A 33 5.17 61.97 18.35
N ALA A 34 6.20 62.31 17.57
CA ALA A 34 6.51 61.63 16.33
C ALA A 34 6.95 60.16 16.56
N ARG A 35 7.80 59.90 17.57
CA ARG A 35 8.20 58.53 17.96
C ARG A 35 7.03 57.68 18.45
N LYS A 36 6.10 58.23 19.23
CA LYS A 36 4.90 57.50 19.68
C LYS A 36 3.92 57.19 18.54
N ARG A 37 3.77 58.09 17.57
CA ARG A 37 2.95 57.85 16.37
C ARG A 37 3.61 56.87 15.40
N LEU A 38 4.92 56.95 15.20
CA LEU A 38 5.68 55.97 14.40
C LEU A 38 5.73 54.58 15.05
N ALA A 39 5.82 54.50 16.38
CA ALA A 39 5.73 53.24 17.11
C ALA A 39 4.33 52.63 17.05
N ALA A 40 3.27 53.44 17.12
CA ALA A 40 1.89 52.97 16.97
C ALA A 40 1.57 52.50 15.53
N VAL A 41 2.10 53.19 14.51
CA VAL A 41 1.97 52.77 13.10
C VAL A 41 2.81 51.52 12.83
N GLY A 42 4.01 51.41 13.40
CA GLY A 42 4.85 50.21 13.31
C GLY A 42 4.21 48.98 13.96
N LEU A 43 3.59 49.13 15.13
CA LEU A 43 2.92 48.03 15.82
C LEU A 43 1.64 47.57 15.10
N ALA A 44 0.88 48.51 14.51
CA ALA A 44 -0.28 48.18 13.67
C ALA A 44 0.13 47.50 12.34
N SER A 45 1.29 47.87 11.78
CA SER A 45 1.82 47.25 10.55
C SER A 45 2.31 45.81 10.78
N ILE A 46 2.83 45.51 11.98
CA ILE A 46 3.24 44.15 12.36
C ILE A 46 2.03 43.23 12.57
N CYS A 47 0.91 43.73 13.11
CA CYS A 47 -0.34 42.97 13.24
C CYS A 47 -1.05 42.72 11.89
N LEU A 48 -0.85 43.59 10.89
CA LEU A 48 -1.41 43.42 9.54
C LEU A 48 -0.58 42.44 8.69
N LEU A 49 0.71 42.25 8.99
CA LEU A 49 1.57 41.27 8.30
C LEU A 49 1.42 39.84 8.83
N SER A 50 0.82 39.63 10.01
CA SER A 50 0.46 38.28 10.50
C SER A 50 -0.83 37.71 9.89
N ALA A 51 -1.56 38.48 9.07
CA ALA A 51 -2.84 38.05 8.48
C ALA A 51 -2.69 37.28 7.15
N CYS A 52 -1.48 37.16 6.62
CA CYS A 52 -1.20 36.42 5.38
C CYS A 52 -0.07 35.39 5.56
N ALA A 53 -0.06 34.68 6.69
CA ALA A 53 0.55 33.36 6.68
C ALA A 53 -0.31 32.50 5.73
N PRO A 54 0.28 31.82 4.72
CA PRO A 54 -0.48 30.85 3.94
C PRO A 54 -1.05 29.85 4.95
N LYS A 55 -2.38 29.85 5.11
CA LYS A 55 -3.07 28.72 5.73
C LYS A 55 -2.75 27.54 4.82
N PHE A 56 -1.72 26.78 5.17
CA PHE A 56 -1.65 25.40 4.75
C PHE A 56 -2.97 24.80 5.22
N ASP A 57 -3.84 24.52 4.26
CA ASP A 57 -5.17 23.99 4.49
C ASP A 57 -4.99 22.55 4.96
N LYS A 58 -4.84 22.36 6.28
CA LYS A 58 -4.27 21.13 6.88
C LYS A 58 -5.20 19.91 6.78
N GLY A 59 -6.34 20.01 6.10
CA GLY A 59 -7.38 18.99 6.12
C GLY A 59 -8.42 19.29 7.20
N GLU A 60 -9.39 18.40 7.33
CA GLU A 60 -10.50 18.54 8.28
C GLU A 60 -10.11 17.90 9.62
N GLU A 61 -10.16 18.68 10.70
CA GLU A 61 -9.88 18.21 12.06
C GLU A 61 -11.10 17.45 12.60
N VAL A 62 -10.88 16.23 13.09
CA VAL A 62 -11.91 15.34 13.64
C VAL A 62 -11.39 14.67 14.91
N VAL A 63 -12.29 14.16 15.73
CA VAL A 63 -11.97 13.39 16.94
C VAL A 63 -12.30 11.93 16.68
N GLN A 64 -11.30 11.06 16.80
CA GLN A 64 -11.52 9.61 16.75
C GLN A 64 -12.07 9.14 18.10
N ASP A 65 -13.29 8.62 18.09
CA ASP A 65 -13.95 8.05 19.26
C ASP A 65 -13.54 6.59 19.44
N LYS A 66 -12.67 6.31 20.41
CA LYS A 66 -12.32 4.95 20.86
C LYS A 66 -12.97 4.64 22.23
N GLY A 67 -14.20 5.07 22.45
CA GLY A 67 -14.91 4.89 23.71
C GLY A 67 -14.41 5.87 24.79
N SER A 68 -13.63 5.40 25.76
CA SER A 68 -13.19 6.25 26.90
C SER A 68 -12.01 7.18 26.60
N LYS A 69 -11.45 7.14 25.38
CA LYS A 69 -10.34 8.00 24.94
C LYS A 69 -10.71 8.70 23.65
N GLN A 70 -10.68 10.03 23.67
CA GLN A 70 -10.78 10.89 22.50
C GLN A 70 -9.38 11.22 22.01
N GLN A 71 -9.17 11.13 20.70
CA GLN A 71 -7.92 11.52 20.07
C GLN A 71 -8.19 12.44 18.90
N GLU A 72 -7.52 13.61 18.88
CA GLU A 72 -7.52 14.50 17.73
C GLU A 72 -6.90 13.81 16.52
N ALA A 73 -7.55 13.96 15.39
CA ALA A 73 -7.20 13.38 14.13
C ALA A 73 -7.46 14.36 12.99
N VAL A 74 -6.83 14.12 11.84
CA VAL A 74 -6.96 14.97 10.67
C VAL A 74 -7.25 14.11 9.46
N ILE A 75 -8.28 14.49 8.70
CA ILE A 75 -8.61 13.90 7.42
C ILE A 75 -7.92 14.72 6.33
N PRO A 76 -6.99 14.14 5.57
CA PRO A 76 -6.35 14.84 4.47
C PRO A 76 -7.39 15.35 3.46
N LYS A 77 -7.19 16.57 2.97
CA LYS A 77 -8.07 17.18 1.97
C LYS A 77 -7.95 16.50 0.60
N TYR A 78 -6.77 16.02 0.26
CA TYR A 78 -6.49 15.43 -1.04
C TYR A 78 -6.61 13.92 -0.98
N ASN A 79 -7.39 13.37 -1.90
CA ASN A 79 -7.37 11.95 -2.23
C ASN A 79 -6.46 11.74 -3.45
N ILE A 80 -5.74 10.63 -3.49
CA ILE A 80 -4.79 10.34 -4.58
C ILE A 80 -5.54 9.85 -5.83
N ALA A 81 -6.61 9.07 -5.63
CA ALA A 81 -7.54 8.63 -6.66
C ALA A 81 -8.88 8.28 -6.00
N ASP A 82 -9.99 8.35 -6.73
CA ASP A 82 -11.33 8.01 -6.20
C ASP A 82 -11.40 6.55 -5.69
N SER A 83 -10.57 5.67 -6.26
CA SER A 83 -10.44 4.27 -5.83
C SER A 83 -9.66 4.07 -4.52
N TYR A 84 -9.01 5.11 -3.99
CA TYR A 84 -8.26 5.03 -2.75
C TYR A 84 -9.00 5.73 -1.62
N TYR A 85 -8.85 5.19 -0.41
CA TYR A 85 -9.41 5.78 0.79
C TYR A 85 -8.50 6.88 1.31
N ARG A 86 -9.10 7.91 1.91
CA ARG A 86 -8.34 8.89 2.69
C ARG A 86 -7.86 8.25 3.99
N VAL A 87 -6.56 8.34 4.24
CA VAL A 87 -5.94 7.79 5.46
C VAL A 87 -6.03 8.80 6.60
N ILE A 88 -6.54 8.37 7.76
CA ILE A 88 -6.66 9.26 8.93
C ILE A 88 -5.29 9.53 9.58
N LEU A 89 -5.03 10.79 9.97
CA LEU A 89 -3.81 11.22 10.66
C LEU A 89 -4.07 11.52 12.15
N PRO A 90 -3.09 11.37 13.06
CA PRO A 90 -1.74 10.89 12.80
C PRO A 90 -1.74 9.44 12.34
N PHE A 91 -0.85 9.12 11.40
CA PHE A 91 -0.73 7.77 10.87
C PHE A 91 -0.48 6.77 12.00
N LYS A 92 -1.32 5.74 12.06
CA LYS A 92 -1.18 4.63 13.01
C LYS A 92 -0.76 3.39 12.22
N PRO A 93 0.48 2.92 12.42
CA PRO A 93 0.90 1.67 11.81
C PRO A 93 0.05 0.50 12.33
N SER A 94 -0.04 -0.55 11.53
CA SER A 94 -0.70 -1.80 11.89
C SER A 94 -0.16 -2.39 13.20
N GLY A 95 -1.04 -2.99 13.99
CA GLY A 95 -0.65 -3.80 15.14
C GLY A 95 0.23 -5.00 14.75
N ALA A 96 0.13 -5.47 13.51
CA ALA A 96 0.88 -6.57 12.93
C ALA A 96 1.84 -6.10 11.82
N ARG A 97 2.40 -4.88 11.98
CA ARG A 97 3.26 -4.27 10.96
C ARG A 97 4.43 -5.18 10.58
N GLY A 98 4.51 -5.51 9.29
CA GLY A 98 5.61 -6.28 8.71
C GLY A 98 5.39 -7.79 8.65
N GLU A 99 4.33 -8.32 9.28
CA GLU A 99 4.01 -9.77 9.22
C GLU A 99 3.75 -10.22 7.77
N VAL A 100 2.93 -9.46 7.03
CA VAL A 100 2.61 -9.77 5.62
C VAL A 100 3.88 -9.89 4.75
N VAL A 101 4.87 -9.04 4.98
CA VAL A 101 6.14 -9.07 4.22
C VAL A 101 6.98 -10.32 4.55
N ASN A 102 6.89 -10.82 5.78
CA ASN A 102 7.67 -11.98 6.22
C ASN A 102 7.03 -13.31 5.78
N ASP A 103 5.71 -13.34 5.70
CA ASP A 103 4.95 -14.58 5.54
C ASP A 103 4.51 -14.87 4.10
N VAL A 104 4.41 -13.84 3.27
CA VAL A 104 3.95 -13.96 1.88
C VAL A 104 5.12 -14.26 0.93
N ASN A 105 4.88 -15.11 -0.07
CA ASN A 105 5.94 -15.65 -0.93
C ASN A 105 6.69 -14.61 -1.78
N THR A 106 5.99 -13.60 -2.31
CA THR A 106 6.57 -12.63 -3.26
C THR A 106 6.18 -11.20 -2.91
N ARG A 107 7.02 -10.23 -3.29
CA ARG A 107 6.67 -8.80 -3.15
C ARG A 107 5.41 -8.42 -3.95
N LEU A 108 5.20 -9.11 -5.08
CA LEU A 108 4.01 -8.94 -5.92
C LEU A 108 2.75 -9.35 -5.17
N ASP A 109 2.79 -10.50 -4.50
CA ASP A 109 1.68 -10.95 -3.65
C ASP A 109 1.40 -9.98 -2.50
N VAL A 110 2.42 -9.37 -1.89
CA VAL A 110 2.20 -8.37 -0.84
C VAL A 110 1.41 -7.17 -1.38
N ASP A 111 1.81 -6.62 -2.54
CA ASP A 111 1.10 -5.49 -3.17
C ASP A 111 -0.35 -5.86 -3.51
N GLU A 112 -0.56 -7.02 -4.13
CA GLU A 112 -1.90 -7.43 -4.54
C GLU A 112 -2.77 -7.80 -3.35
N PHE A 113 -2.23 -8.44 -2.32
CA PHE A 113 -2.98 -8.81 -1.14
C PHE A 113 -3.46 -7.57 -0.36
N GLU A 114 -2.61 -6.55 -0.23
CA GLU A 114 -2.99 -5.28 0.43
C GLU A 114 -3.97 -4.48 -0.44
N THR A 115 -3.63 -4.21 -1.70
CA THR A 115 -4.46 -3.34 -2.53
C THR A 115 -5.72 -4.01 -3.06
N GLY A 116 -5.69 -5.33 -3.29
CA GLY A 116 -6.85 -6.12 -3.67
C GLY A 116 -7.85 -6.29 -2.52
N LEU A 117 -7.39 -6.43 -1.27
CA LEU A 117 -8.31 -6.41 -0.12
C LEU A 117 -9.04 -5.07 -0.02
N MET A 118 -8.32 -3.97 -0.26
CA MET A 118 -8.90 -2.62 -0.28
C MET A 118 -9.93 -2.46 -1.41
N ARG A 119 -9.66 -3.03 -2.60
CA ARG A 119 -10.57 -3.07 -3.74
C ARG A 119 -11.88 -3.78 -3.36
N LEU A 120 -11.80 -5.02 -2.87
CA LEU A 120 -12.97 -5.82 -2.48
C LEU A 120 -13.75 -5.20 -1.33
N ALA A 121 -13.07 -4.58 -0.37
CA ALA A 121 -13.72 -3.92 0.75
C ALA A 121 -14.59 -2.71 0.33
N THR A 122 -14.35 -2.12 -0.84
CA THR A 122 -15.08 -0.93 -1.33
C THR A 122 -16.54 -1.21 -1.64
N GLU A 123 -16.90 -2.46 -1.90
CA GLU A 123 -18.30 -2.86 -2.10
C GLU A 123 -19.13 -2.67 -0.83
N GLN A 124 -18.57 -3.00 0.34
CA GLN A 124 -19.21 -2.83 1.64
C GLN A 124 -18.91 -1.48 2.29
N PHE A 125 -17.74 -0.90 2.01
CA PHE A 125 -17.22 0.32 2.63
C PHE A 125 -16.84 1.35 1.54
N PRO A 126 -17.77 2.06 0.91
CA PRO A 126 -17.44 3.00 -0.18
C PRO A 126 -16.38 4.04 0.21
N ALA A 127 -15.38 4.27 -0.64
CA ALA A 127 -14.21 5.11 -0.34
C ALA A 127 -14.52 6.62 -0.22
N ASP A 128 -15.68 7.06 -0.69
CA ASP A 128 -16.22 8.41 -0.52
C ASP A 128 -16.85 8.63 0.87
N GLU A 129 -17.42 7.56 1.45
CA GLU A 129 -18.05 7.55 2.78
C GLU A 129 -17.10 7.15 3.92
N TYR A 130 -16.15 6.27 3.65
CA TYR A 130 -15.25 5.69 4.64
C TYR A 130 -13.82 6.24 4.54
N LEU A 131 -13.12 6.19 5.67
CA LEU A 131 -11.71 6.52 5.80
C LEU A 131 -10.93 5.25 6.13
N PHE A 132 -9.67 5.20 5.74
CA PHE A 132 -8.80 4.05 5.96
C PHE A 132 -7.87 4.23 7.17
N GLN A 133 -7.68 3.13 7.88
CA GLN A 133 -6.67 2.95 8.91
C GLN A 133 -6.09 1.53 8.78
N GLU A 134 -4.77 1.39 8.91
CA GLU A 134 -4.17 0.05 9.01
C GLU A 134 -4.69 -0.68 10.25
N GLY A 135 -4.83 -2.00 10.20
CA GLY A 135 -5.47 -2.80 11.26
C GLY A 135 -4.90 -2.57 12.67
N GLN A 136 -5.79 -2.30 13.63
CA GLN A 136 -5.45 -1.95 15.00
C GLN A 136 -5.86 -3.02 16.03
N TYR A 137 -6.60 -4.05 15.62
CA TYR A 137 -7.19 -5.04 16.53
C TYR A 137 -6.38 -6.34 16.61
N LEU A 138 -5.76 -6.76 15.51
CA LEU A 138 -4.83 -7.89 15.45
C LEU A 138 -3.39 -7.38 15.58
N ASP A 139 -2.75 -7.69 16.70
CA ASP A 139 -1.32 -7.45 16.90
C ASP A 139 -0.46 -8.60 16.36
N SER A 140 0.84 -8.34 16.15
CA SER A 140 1.82 -9.33 15.70
C SER A 140 1.81 -10.62 16.54
N GLU A 141 1.62 -10.52 17.85
CA GLU A 141 1.57 -11.70 18.73
C GLU A 141 0.35 -12.57 18.43
N THR A 142 -0.82 -11.94 18.27
CA THR A 142 -2.07 -12.62 17.93
C THR A 142 -1.99 -13.25 16.55
N VAL A 143 -1.52 -12.50 15.55
CA VAL A 143 -1.33 -12.99 14.18
C VAL A 143 -0.37 -14.18 14.17
N GLY A 144 0.81 -14.05 14.79
CA GLY A 144 1.79 -15.15 14.87
C GLY A 144 1.22 -16.41 15.55
N LYS A 145 0.42 -16.26 16.61
CA LYS A 145 -0.27 -17.39 17.27
C LYS A 145 -1.32 -18.04 16.37
N TRP A 146 -2.04 -17.27 15.56
CA TRP A 146 -3.06 -17.78 14.65
C TRP A 146 -2.44 -18.47 13.44
N LEU A 147 -1.34 -17.95 12.91
CA LEU A 147 -0.58 -18.55 11.80
C LEU A 147 0.13 -19.84 12.19
N ALA A 148 0.43 -20.03 13.47
CA ALA A 148 1.04 -21.26 13.97
C ALA A 148 0.21 -22.51 13.62
N ARG A 149 0.90 -23.64 13.55
CA ARG A 149 0.23 -24.95 13.56
C ARG A 149 -0.43 -25.17 14.91
N LYS A 150 -1.64 -25.70 14.89
CA LYS A 150 -2.21 -26.35 16.07
C LYS A 150 -1.28 -27.46 16.55
N LYS A 151 -1.18 -27.67 17.85
CA LYS A 151 -0.33 -28.69 18.46
C LYS A 151 -1.13 -29.96 18.76
N THR A 152 -0.50 -31.12 18.62
CA THR A 152 -1.07 -32.39 19.09
C THR A 152 -1.06 -32.44 20.62
N ALA A 153 -1.86 -33.34 21.21
CA ALA A 153 -1.89 -33.51 22.66
C ALA A 153 -0.53 -33.89 23.26
N ARG A 154 0.32 -34.59 22.49
CA ARG A 154 1.68 -34.92 22.89
C ARG A 154 2.58 -33.67 22.87
N GLN A 155 2.55 -32.92 21.77
CA GLN A 155 3.31 -31.67 21.61
C GLN A 155 2.95 -30.65 22.70
N LEU A 156 1.66 -30.52 23.06
CA LEU A 156 1.24 -29.65 24.15
C LEU A 156 1.90 -30.01 25.50
N LYS A 157 1.98 -31.30 25.82
CA LYS A 157 2.62 -31.77 27.05
C LYS A 157 4.13 -31.52 27.04
N GLU A 158 4.78 -31.76 25.90
CA GLU A 158 6.22 -31.55 25.72
C GLU A 158 6.59 -30.05 25.82
N GLU A 159 5.80 -29.19 25.19
CA GLU A 159 5.97 -27.73 25.20
C GLU A 159 5.41 -27.07 26.48
N LYS A 160 4.79 -27.84 27.38
CA LYS A 160 4.11 -27.36 28.61
C LYS A 160 3.09 -26.24 28.32
N MET A 161 2.44 -26.31 27.15
CA MET A 161 1.44 -25.35 26.70
C MET A 161 0.05 -25.78 27.18
N LYS A 162 -0.76 -24.82 27.61
CA LYS A 162 -2.14 -25.10 28.00
C LYS A 162 -3.03 -25.30 26.77
N PRO A 163 -4.07 -26.14 26.82
CA PRO A 163 -4.97 -26.34 25.70
C PRO A 163 -5.62 -25.05 25.18
N GLU A 164 -5.87 -24.08 26.07
CA GLU A 164 -6.50 -22.81 25.73
C GLU A 164 -5.57 -21.90 24.90
N ASP A 165 -4.25 -22.08 25.02
CA ASP A 165 -3.23 -21.34 24.26
C ASP A 165 -2.97 -21.97 22.88
N ASN A 166 -3.53 -23.15 22.61
CA ASN A 166 -3.35 -23.89 21.34
C ASN A 166 -4.29 -23.39 20.23
N ILE A 167 -4.11 -22.13 19.85
CA ILE A 167 -5.02 -21.40 18.96
C ILE A 167 -4.56 -21.34 17.50
N GLY A 168 -3.53 -22.10 17.12
CA GLY A 168 -3.06 -22.17 15.73
C GLY A 168 -4.15 -22.63 14.75
N LEU A 169 -4.26 -21.95 13.60
CA LEU A 169 -5.26 -22.21 12.57
C LEU A 169 -4.80 -23.21 11.51
N ASN A 170 -3.48 -23.40 11.39
CA ASN A 170 -2.89 -24.40 10.52
C ASN A 170 -2.97 -25.81 11.15
N PRO A 171 -3.05 -26.87 10.33
CA PRO A 171 -3.22 -28.23 10.84
C PRO A 171 -2.01 -28.68 11.66
N PRO A 172 -2.22 -29.54 12.68
CA PRO A 172 -1.14 -30.10 13.45
C PRO A 172 -0.25 -30.97 12.57
N ILE A 173 1.06 -30.90 12.83
CA ILE A 173 2.01 -31.79 12.16
C ILE A 173 2.06 -33.12 12.92
N GLY A 174 2.03 -34.23 12.18
CA GLY A 174 2.03 -35.59 12.75
C GLY A 174 3.25 -35.86 13.66
N ASP A 175 3.04 -36.70 14.67
CA ASP A 175 4.06 -37.06 15.66
C ASP A 175 5.06 -38.13 15.16
N THR A 176 4.75 -38.80 14.05
CA THR A 176 5.51 -39.91 13.48
C THR A 176 5.66 -39.75 11.96
N GLY A 177 6.61 -40.49 11.38
CA GLY A 177 6.89 -40.46 9.94
C GLY A 177 7.91 -39.38 9.54
N THR A 178 8.29 -39.42 8.26
CA THR A 178 9.26 -38.46 7.70
C THR A 178 8.65 -37.07 7.53
N ASN A 179 9.47 -36.04 7.46
CA ASN A 179 9.05 -34.67 7.17
C ASN A 179 8.27 -34.59 5.87
N GLU A 180 8.64 -35.39 4.87
CA GLU A 180 7.89 -35.50 3.63
C GLU A 180 6.49 -36.06 3.83
N GLN A 181 6.34 -37.17 4.56
CA GLN A 181 5.02 -37.74 4.86
C GLN A 181 4.15 -36.77 5.66
N LYS A 182 4.71 -36.17 6.71
CA LYS A 182 4.01 -35.24 7.60
C LYS A 182 3.53 -33.97 6.87
N ASN A 183 4.40 -33.35 6.05
CA ASN A 183 4.04 -32.11 5.35
C ASN A 183 3.10 -32.34 4.16
N LYS A 184 3.13 -33.52 3.52
CA LYS A 184 2.13 -33.90 2.50
C LYS A 184 0.74 -34.11 3.12
N GLN A 185 0.67 -34.66 4.32
CA GLN A 185 -0.60 -34.90 5.02
C GLN A 185 -1.16 -33.64 5.69
N SER A 186 -0.30 -32.73 6.10
CA SER A 186 -0.69 -31.53 6.84
C SER A 186 0.13 -30.32 6.37
N PRO A 187 -0.10 -29.82 5.15
CA PRO A 187 0.58 -28.62 4.67
C PRO A 187 0.18 -27.39 5.50
N ILE A 188 0.95 -26.30 5.40
CA ILE A 188 0.54 -24.99 5.93
C ILE A 188 -0.39 -24.37 4.90
N TYR A 189 -1.66 -24.19 5.26
CA TYR A 189 -2.66 -23.57 4.40
C TYR A 189 -2.63 -22.05 4.53
N LEU A 190 -2.66 -21.52 5.75
CA LEU A 190 -2.67 -20.08 6.01
C LEU A 190 -1.24 -19.57 6.17
N ALA A 191 -0.82 -18.66 5.31
CA ALA A 191 0.48 -18.03 5.40
C ALA A 191 0.41 -16.71 6.18
N SER A 192 -0.56 -15.85 5.86
CA SER A 192 -0.65 -14.51 6.47
C SER A 192 -2.10 -14.07 6.70
N ILE A 193 -2.29 -13.12 7.59
CA ILE A 193 -3.56 -12.45 7.90
C ILE A 193 -3.32 -10.94 7.81
N LEU A 194 -4.18 -10.25 7.08
CA LEU A 194 -4.16 -8.80 6.96
C LEU A 194 -5.46 -8.22 7.50
N GLU A 195 -5.39 -7.09 8.21
CA GLU A 195 -6.53 -6.35 8.71
C GLU A 195 -6.51 -4.90 8.20
N HIS A 196 -7.64 -4.45 7.68
CA HIS A 196 -7.95 -3.06 7.38
C HIS A 196 -9.10 -2.57 8.25
N ASP A 197 -8.94 -1.37 8.81
CA ASP A 197 -9.98 -0.69 9.57
C ASP A 197 -10.62 0.42 8.73
N TYR A 198 -11.94 0.41 8.62
CA TYR A 198 -12.71 1.41 7.91
C TYR A 198 -13.48 2.28 8.91
N LEU A 199 -13.17 3.58 8.92
CA LEU A 199 -13.74 4.56 9.84
C LEU A 199 -14.82 5.38 9.13
N VAL A 200 -15.93 5.64 9.80
CA VAL A 200 -17.03 6.45 9.29
C VAL A 200 -17.20 7.70 10.15
N LYS A 201 -17.57 8.81 9.50
CA LYS A 201 -17.98 10.04 10.21
C LYS A 201 -19.37 9.84 10.80
N ILE A 202 -19.55 10.21 12.06
CA ILE A 202 -20.86 10.16 12.74
C ILE A 202 -21.43 11.54 13.05
N ASP A 203 -20.57 12.53 13.21
CA ASP A 203 -20.88 13.95 13.39
C ASP A 203 -19.82 14.76 12.62
N ASN A 204 -20.01 16.08 12.48
CA ASN A 204 -19.07 16.96 11.77
C ASN A 204 -17.62 16.83 12.26
N ASP A 205 -17.42 16.55 13.55
CA ASP A 205 -16.10 16.54 14.18
C ASP A 205 -15.73 15.17 14.76
N LYS A 206 -16.41 14.07 14.39
CA LYS A 206 -16.16 12.74 14.99
C LYS A 206 -16.17 11.59 14.00
N VAL A 207 -15.23 10.67 14.20
CA VAL A 207 -15.14 9.41 13.46
C VAL A 207 -15.12 8.21 14.40
N LYS A 208 -15.74 7.11 13.98
CA LYS A 208 -15.74 5.82 14.69
C LYS A 208 -15.40 4.67 13.74
N LEU A 209 -15.11 3.49 14.29
CA LEU A 209 -15.03 2.27 13.51
C LEU A 209 -16.38 1.99 12.86
N GLY A 210 -16.40 1.93 11.54
CA GLY A 210 -17.56 1.60 10.72
C GLY A 210 -17.52 0.18 10.18
N GLY A 211 -16.34 -0.45 10.08
CA GLY A 211 -16.19 -1.85 9.68
C GLY A 211 -14.73 -2.27 9.61
N ILE A 212 -14.50 -3.57 9.43
CA ILE A 212 -13.15 -4.11 9.18
C ILE A 212 -13.16 -5.04 7.98
N ALA A 213 -12.03 -5.13 7.28
CA ALA A 213 -11.79 -6.17 6.28
C ALA A 213 -10.59 -7.03 6.67
N ILE A 214 -10.72 -8.34 6.48
CA ILE A 214 -9.70 -9.34 6.80
C ILE A 214 -9.31 -10.09 5.54
N GLY A 215 -8.05 -10.01 5.17
CA GLY A 215 -7.46 -10.85 4.14
C GLY A 215 -6.87 -12.11 4.76
N LEU A 216 -7.11 -13.27 4.13
CA LEU A 216 -6.45 -14.53 4.48
C LEU A 216 -5.59 -15.00 3.29
N ALA A 217 -4.27 -14.89 3.42
CA ALA A 217 -3.34 -15.34 2.40
C ALA A 217 -3.09 -16.85 2.56
N LEU A 218 -3.51 -17.62 1.56
CA LEU A 218 -3.44 -19.07 1.55
C LEU A 218 -2.34 -19.54 0.60
N ASN A 219 -1.62 -20.59 0.98
CA ASN A 219 -0.57 -21.17 0.16
C ASN A 219 -1.18 -22.00 -0.98
N SER A 220 -0.75 -21.74 -2.22
CA SER A 220 -0.89 -22.68 -3.34
C SER A 220 0.19 -23.78 -3.31
N VAL A 221 1.35 -23.45 -2.75
CA VAL A 221 2.49 -24.35 -2.58
C VAL A 221 3.02 -24.25 -1.15
N HIS A 222 3.09 -25.38 -0.46
CA HIS A 222 3.69 -25.49 0.86
C HIS A 222 5.15 -25.91 0.76
N TYR A 223 6.07 -25.02 1.15
CA TYR A 223 7.51 -25.26 1.14
C TYR A 223 7.99 -25.79 2.50
N TYR A 224 8.83 -26.82 2.48
CA TYR A 224 9.39 -27.44 3.69
C TYR A 224 10.75 -28.08 3.40
N SER A 225 11.48 -28.47 4.45
CA SER A 225 12.75 -29.19 4.31
C SER A 225 12.65 -30.63 4.82
N THR A 226 13.36 -31.55 4.17
CA THR A 226 13.57 -32.91 4.70
C THR A 226 14.40 -32.86 5.99
N GLU A 227 14.53 -33.98 6.67
CA GLU A 227 15.37 -34.13 7.87
C GLU A 227 16.82 -33.72 7.62
N GLN A 228 17.32 -33.89 6.39
CA GLN A 228 18.68 -33.52 5.96
C GLN A 228 18.77 -32.06 5.49
N GLY A 229 17.70 -31.28 5.57
CA GLY A 229 17.68 -29.88 5.18
C GLY A 229 17.40 -29.62 3.69
N TYR A 230 17.13 -30.64 2.87
CA TYR A 230 16.85 -30.44 1.46
C TYR A 230 15.46 -29.82 1.24
N PRO A 231 15.33 -28.76 0.42
CA PRO A 231 14.05 -28.13 0.15
C PRO A 231 13.13 -29.07 -0.64
N ARG A 232 11.84 -29.03 -0.30
CA ARG A 232 10.74 -29.75 -0.93
C ARG A 232 9.51 -28.86 -0.97
N GLU A 233 8.57 -29.23 -1.83
CA GLU A 233 7.32 -28.52 -1.99
C GLU A 233 6.15 -29.52 -2.08
N VAL A 234 4.98 -29.06 -1.64
CA VAL A 234 3.70 -29.75 -1.85
C VAL A 234 2.76 -28.76 -2.51
N LYS A 235 2.31 -29.07 -3.74
CA LYS A 235 1.22 -28.34 -4.38
C LYS A 235 -0.09 -28.67 -3.68
N ILE A 236 -0.87 -27.65 -3.35
CA ILE A 236 -2.17 -27.78 -2.72
C ILE A 236 -3.21 -27.54 -3.82
N LYS A 237 -4.21 -28.42 -3.92
CA LYS A 237 -5.27 -28.30 -4.91
C LYS A 237 -6.24 -27.19 -4.54
N ASP A 238 -6.81 -26.53 -5.54
CA ASP A 238 -7.68 -25.35 -5.35
C ASP A 238 -8.92 -25.65 -4.50
N ASP A 239 -9.56 -26.80 -4.71
CA ASP A 239 -10.69 -27.26 -3.90
C ASP A 239 -10.33 -27.46 -2.41
N VAL A 240 -9.08 -27.83 -2.14
CA VAL A 240 -8.55 -27.96 -0.78
C VAL A 240 -8.22 -26.58 -0.18
N ILE A 241 -7.62 -25.68 -0.97
CA ILE A 241 -7.34 -24.29 -0.56
C ILE A 241 -8.63 -23.59 -0.16
N GLU A 242 -9.66 -23.67 -1.00
CA GLU A 242 -10.96 -23.05 -0.74
C GLU A 242 -11.61 -23.62 0.53
N ARG A 243 -11.70 -24.95 0.65
CA ARG A 243 -12.30 -25.60 1.81
C ARG A 243 -11.62 -25.19 3.12
N GLU A 244 -10.28 -25.23 3.15
CA GLU A 244 -9.53 -24.86 4.35
C GLU A 244 -9.60 -23.36 4.62
N GLY A 245 -9.54 -22.52 3.59
CA GLY A 245 -9.71 -21.08 3.69
C GLY A 245 -11.04 -20.69 4.32
N LYS A 246 -12.15 -21.26 3.83
CA LYS A 246 -13.50 -21.03 4.39
C LYS A 246 -13.61 -21.52 5.84
N ARG A 247 -13.03 -22.69 6.16
CA ARG A 247 -12.97 -23.21 7.54
C ARG A 247 -12.19 -22.28 8.47
N ILE A 248 -11.05 -21.76 8.01
CA ILE A 248 -10.20 -20.82 8.76
C ILE A 248 -10.94 -19.50 8.96
N ALA A 249 -11.58 -18.97 7.91
CA ALA A 249 -12.36 -17.74 7.95
C ALA A 249 -13.47 -17.79 9.01
N ALA A 250 -14.21 -18.89 9.09
CA ALA A 250 -15.25 -19.06 10.11
C ALA A 250 -14.69 -19.00 11.55
N GLU A 251 -13.53 -19.60 11.79
CA GLU A 251 -12.86 -19.55 13.10
C GLU A 251 -12.29 -18.15 13.38
N VAL A 252 -11.73 -17.47 12.38
CA VAL A 252 -11.26 -16.08 12.48
C VAL A 252 -12.42 -15.15 12.84
N LEU A 253 -13.56 -15.24 12.14
CA LEU A 253 -14.77 -14.46 12.43
C LEU A 253 -15.20 -14.63 13.89
N LYS A 254 -15.29 -15.88 14.37
CA LYS A 254 -15.67 -16.19 15.75
C LYS A 254 -14.75 -15.52 16.77
N ARG A 255 -13.44 -15.51 16.52
CA ARG A 255 -12.46 -14.85 17.39
C ARG A 255 -12.60 -13.34 17.35
N LEU A 256 -12.75 -12.74 16.17
CA LEU A 256 -12.97 -11.31 16.00
C LEU A 256 -14.23 -10.84 16.75
N ARG A 257 -15.33 -11.59 16.66
CA ARG A 257 -16.56 -11.28 17.42
C ARG A 257 -16.39 -11.30 18.93
N SER A 258 -15.40 -12.05 19.42
CA SER A 258 -15.05 -12.10 20.85
C SER A 258 -14.10 -10.97 21.28
N MET A 259 -13.53 -10.21 20.33
CA MET A 259 -12.63 -9.11 20.61
C MET A 259 -13.41 -7.83 20.96
N LYS A 260 -12.90 -7.10 21.95
CA LYS A 260 -13.51 -5.85 22.41
C LYS A 260 -13.51 -4.82 21.28
N GLY A 261 -14.70 -4.32 20.95
CA GLY A 261 -14.90 -3.31 19.90
C GLY A 261 -15.29 -3.90 18.54
N LEU A 262 -15.24 -5.22 18.36
CA LEU A 262 -15.57 -5.90 17.09
C LEU A 262 -16.85 -6.76 17.15
N GLY A 263 -17.54 -6.79 18.29
CA GLY A 263 -18.73 -7.64 18.48
C GLY A 263 -19.85 -7.34 17.49
N ASN A 264 -20.07 -6.08 17.13
CA ASN A 264 -21.22 -5.64 16.32
C ASN A 264 -20.82 -4.86 15.06
N VAL A 265 -19.55 -4.84 14.65
CA VAL A 265 -19.15 -4.14 13.41
C VAL A 265 -19.34 -5.03 12.18
N PRO A 266 -19.66 -4.50 10.99
CA PRO A 266 -19.61 -5.32 9.78
C PRO A 266 -18.17 -5.78 9.51
N ILE A 267 -18.02 -7.02 9.03
CA ILE A 267 -16.72 -7.65 8.74
C ILE A 267 -16.73 -8.20 7.33
N THR A 268 -15.80 -7.75 6.49
CA THR A 268 -15.52 -8.39 5.20
C THR A 268 -14.37 -9.38 5.37
N ILE A 269 -14.48 -10.61 4.85
CA ILE A 269 -13.38 -11.59 4.84
C ILE A 269 -13.13 -12.04 3.41
N ALA A 270 -11.89 -11.89 2.94
CA ALA A 270 -11.48 -12.28 1.59
C ALA A 270 -10.37 -13.33 1.62
N LEU A 271 -10.48 -14.34 0.76
CA LEU A 271 -9.51 -15.41 0.60
C LEU A 271 -8.61 -15.13 -0.59
N TYR A 272 -7.32 -15.10 -0.33
CA TYR A 272 -6.27 -14.83 -1.32
C TYR A 272 -5.44 -16.08 -1.55
N LYS A 273 -5.31 -16.54 -2.79
CA LYS A 273 -4.44 -17.64 -3.17
C LYS A 273 -3.11 -17.05 -3.61
N GLN A 274 -2.06 -17.27 -2.82
CA GLN A 274 -0.73 -16.78 -3.16
C GLN A 274 -0.14 -17.49 -4.38
N ALA A 275 0.68 -16.77 -5.12
CA ALA A 275 1.50 -17.38 -6.15
C ALA A 275 2.67 -18.20 -5.55
N PRO A 276 3.20 -19.18 -6.29
CA PRO A 276 4.46 -19.84 -5.95
C PRO A 276 5.62 -18.84 -5.89
N ARG A 277 6.67 -19.14 -5.11
CA ARG A 277 7.87 -18.28 -4.98
C ARG A 277 8.60 -17.98 -6.29
N SER A 278 8.43 -18.83 -7.30
CA SER A 278 9.01 -18.67 -8.64
C SER A 278 8.14 -17.84 -9.58
N SER A 279 6.96 -17.41 -9.15
CA SER A 279 6.02 -16.69 -10.00
C SER A 279 6.51 -15.29 -10.34
N VAL A 280 6.20 -14.87 -11.57
CA VAL A 280 6.46 -13.53 -12.11
C VAL A 280 5.20 -12.64 -12.10
N VAL A 281 4.09 -13.20 -11.63
CA VAL A 281 2.81 -12.53 -11.34
C VAL A 281 2.39 -12.79 -9.90
N PRO A 282 1.62 -11.88 -9.28
CA PRO A 282 1.02 -12.17 -7.98
C PRO A 282 0.01 -13.32 -8.09
N GLY A 283 -0.41 -13.82 -6.93
CA GLY A 283 -1.65 -14.57 -6.77
C GLY A 283 -2.88 -13.70 -6.98
N HIS A 284 -4.02 -14.16 -6.48
CA HIS A 284 -5.30 -13.48 -6.66
C HIS A 284 -6.28 -13.78 -5.53
N PHE A 285 -7.26 -12.90 -5.35
CA PHE A 285 -8.44 -13.21 -4.55
C PHE A 285 -9.36 -14.15 -5.32
N PHE A 286 -9.95 -15.12 -4.63
CA PHE A 286 -10.86 -16.09 -5.26
C PHE A 286 -12.23 -16.21 -4.58
N ALA A 287 -12.36 -15.68 -3.36
CA ALA A 287 -13.63 -15.64 -2.65
C ALA A 287 -13.69 -14.49 -1.64
N VAL A 288 -14.86 -13.88 -1.51
CA VAL A 288 -15.14 -12.84 -0.50
C VAL A 288 -16.47 -13.11 0.18
N ALA A 289 -16.57 -12.73 1.45
CA ALA A 289 -17.81 -12.78 2.21
C ALA A 289 -17.98 -11.50 3.02
N HIS A 290 -19.19 -10.96 3.00
CA HIS A 290 -19.59 -9.80 3.81
C HIS A 290 -20.46 -10.29 4.96
N VAL A 291 -20.05 -9.98 6.19
CA VAL A 291 -20.72 -10.40 7.41
C VAL A 291 -21.30 -9.17 8.10
N ASP A 292 -22.63 -9.16 8.20
CA ASP A 292 -23.39 -8.08 8.82
C ASP A 292 -23.07 -7.88 10.30
N GLU A 293 -23.47 -6.71 10.81
CA GLU A 293 -23.35 -6.33 12.21
C GLU A 293 -23.90 -7.39 13.16
N GLY A 294 -23.06 -7.87 14.08
CA GLY A 294 -23.45 -8.84 15.11
C GLY A 294 -23.62 -10.28 14.63
N SER A 295 -23.60 -10.55 13.31
CA SER A 295 -23.64 -11.92 12.80
C SER A 295 -22.33 -12.66 13.12
N SER A 296 -22.45 -13.90 13.59
CA SER A 296 -21.30 -14.77 13.94
C SER A 296 -21.08 -15.91 12.95
N THR A 297 -21.80 -15.92 11.83
CA THR A 297 -21.70 -16.93 10.78
C THR A 297 -21.38 -16.28 9.44
N ILE A 298 -20.72 -17.05 8.57
CA ILE A 298 -20.53 -16.68 7.17
C ILE A 298 -21.56 -17.49 6.40
N ASP A 299 -22.61 -16.82 5.93
CA ASP A 299 -23.76 -17.49 5.32
C ASP A 299 -23.52 -17.73 3.83
N ASP A 300 -22.99 -16.73 3.12
CA ASP A 300 -22.71 -16.78 1.70
C ASP A 300 -21.26 -16.38 1.36
N TRP A 301 -20.77 -16.89 0.23
CA TRP A 301 -19.50 -16.54 -0.36
C TRP A 301 -19.70 -16.12 -1.81
N GLU A 302 -19.13 -15.00 -2.18
CA GLU A 302 -19.07 -14.53 -3.55
C GLU A 302 -17.75 -14.99 -4.17
N ALA A 303 -17.83 -15.53 -5.39
CA ALA A 303 -16.64 -15.94 -6.14
C ALA A 303 -15.98 -14.69 -6.74
N VAL A 304 -14.66 -14.59 -6.57
CA VAL A 304 -13.86 -13.53 -7.17
C VAL A 304 -13.08 -14.17 -8.31
N ASN A 305 -13.38 -13.80 -9.55
CA ASN A 305 -12.61 -14.27 -10.71
C ASN A 305 -11.58 -13.20 -11.08
N GLU A 306 -10.40 -13.27 -10.45
CA GLU A 306 -9.27 -12.40 -10.73
C GLU A 306 -8.06 -13.24 -11.17
N GLU A 307 -7.44 -12.87 -12.29
CA GLU A 307 -6.27 -13.58 -12.79
C GLU A 307 -5.21 -12.61 -13.33
N TYR A 308 -3.96 -13.05 -13.25
CA TYR A 308 -2.81 -12.29 -13.72
C TYR A 308 -2.04 -13.05 -14.78
N TYR A 309 -1.81 -12.40 -15.91
CA TYR A 309 -1.04 -12.96 -17.02
C TYR A 309 0.17 -12.08 -17.36
N VAL A 310 1.29 -12.71 -17.70
CA VAL A 310 2.47 -12.02 -18.24
C VAL A 310 2.37 -11.94 -19.75
N PHE A 311 2.79 -10.81 -20.31
CA PHE A 311 2.86 -10.59 -21.75
C PHE A 311 4.30 -10.26 -22.19
N PRO A 312 4.80 -10.89 -23.26
CA PRO A 312 4.24 -12.08 -23.90
C PRO A 312 4.47 -13.33 -23.04
N SER A 313 3.58 -14.31 -23.11
CA SER A 313 3.77 -15.66 -22.56
C SER A 313 2.90 -16.68 -23.31
N ASP A 314 3.27 -17.96 -23.25
CA ASP A 314 2.47 -19.06 -23.80
C ASP A 314 1.09 -19.13 -23.13
N GLU A 315 1.04 -18.91 -21.81
CA GLU A 315 -0.19 -18.91 -21.01
C GLU A 315 -1.15 -17.79 -21.43
N ALA A 316 -0.63 -16.60 -21.72
CA ALA A 316 -1.41 -15.51 -22.28
C ALA A 316 -1.85 -15.76 -23.73
N GLU A 317 -1.04 -16.45 -24.54
CA GLU A 317 -1.43 -16.83 -25.90
C GLU A 317 -2.59 -17.82 -25.91
N GLU A 318 -2.57 -18.79 -24.98
CA GLU A 318 -3.57 -19.84 -24.84
C GLU A 318 -4.90 -19.28 -24.32
N ASN A 319 -4.86 -18.47 -23.26
CA ASN A 319 -6.07 -18.00 -22.56
C ASN A 319 -6.63 -16.67 -23.10
N HIS A 320 -5.78 -15.78 -23.61
CA HIS A 320 -6.14 -14.43 -24.03
C HIS A 320 -5.47 -14.01 -25.35
N ARG A 321 -5.64 -14.85 -26.40
CA ARG A 321 -4.97 -14.72 -27.70
C ARG A 321 -5.06 -13.32 -28.32
N ASP A 322 -6.22 -12.68 -28.29
CA ASP A 322 -6.42 -11.37 -28.92
C ASP A 322 -5.62 -10.27 -28.22
N ASP A 323 -5.55 -10.30 -26.89
CA ASP A 323 -4.77 -9.33 -26.12
C ASP A 323 -3.28 -9.62 -26.19
N TRP A 324 -2.91 -10.90 -26.28
CA TRP A 324 -1.54 -11.33 -26.59
C TRP A 324 -1.07 -10.81 -27.95
N LEU A 325 -1.91 -10.90 -29.00
CA LEU A 325 -1.60 -10.36 -30.33
C LEU A 325 -1.44 -8.84 -30.32
N LYS A 326 -2.34 -8.11 -29.65
CA LYS A 326 -2.24 -6.66 -29.50
C LYS A 326 -0.94 -6.26 -28.80
N PHE A 327 -0.58 -6.95 -27.71
CA PHE A 327 0.65 -6.70 -26.98
C PHE A 327 1.90 -6.98 -27.83
N ASN A 328 1.93 -8.08 -28.58
CA ASN A 328 3.05 -8.39 -29.45
C ASN A 328 3.20 -7.40 -30.59
N ASN A 329 2.09 -6.93 -31.18
CA ASN A 329 2.14 -5.86 -32.18
C ASN A 329 2.63 -4.55 -31.56
N PHE A 330 2.24 -4.21 -30.32
CA PHE A 330 2.80 -3.07 -29.59
C PHE A 330 4.32 -3.23 -29.41
N LYS A 331 4.76 -4.41 -28.95
CA LYS A 331 6.17 -4.71 -28.75
C LYS A 331 6.96 -4.59 -30.05
N SER A 332 6.48 -5.16 -31.16
CA SER A 332 7.12 -5.07 -32.47
C SER A 332 7.23 -3.63 -32.97
N ASP A 333 6.18 -2.83 -32.85
CA ASP A 333 6.22 -1.42 -33.30
C ASP A 333 7.21 -0.58 -32.47
N VAL A 334 7.40 -0.90 -31.20
CA VAL A 334 8.45 -0.27 -30.37
C VAL A 334 9.84 -0.71 -30.83
N GLU A 335 10.03 -2.00 -31.09
CA GLU A 335 11.30 -2.59 -31.54
C GLU A 335 11.71 -2.10 -32.96
N ASP A 336 10.74 -1.83 -33.84
CA ASP A 336 11.00 -1.35 -35.19
C ASP A 336 11.52 0.10 -35.20
N PHE A 337 10.97 0.96 -34.31
CA PHE A 337 11.44 2.34 -34.19
C PHE A 337 12.76 2.42 -33.41
N PHE A 338 12.94 1.55 -32.40
CA PHE A 338 14.15 1.47 -31.57
C PHE A 338 14.73 0.04 -31.67
N PRO A 339 15.56 -0.25 -32.68
CA PRO A 339 16.11 -1.60 -32.88
C PRO A 339 17.12 -1.99 -31.79
N ASN A 340 17.13 -3.29 -31.43
CA ASN A 340 18.01 -3.99 -30.47
C ASN A 340 17.54 -4.12 -29.00
N TYR A 341 16.24 -4.06 -28.70
CA TYR A 341 15.79 -4.09 -27.30
C TYR A 341 14.71 -5.15 -27.01
N THR A 342 14.95 -5.98 -25.99
CA THR A 342 14.09 -7.11 -25.59
C THR A 342 13.43 -6.92 -24.23
N GLY A 343 13.46 -5.70 -23.68
CA GLY A 343 13.08 -5.38 -22.30
C GLY A 343 11.62 -4.97 -22.08
N ILE A 344 10.68 -5.39 -22.95
CA ILE A 344 9.26 -5.01 -22.87
C ILE A 344 8.47 -6.18 -22.28
N VAL A 345 7.96 -6.01 -21.06
CA VAL A 345 7.16 -7.02 -20.34
C VAL A 345 5.87 -6.39 -19.81
N GLY A 346 4.75 -7.02 -20.13
CA GLY A 346 3.42 -6.65 -19.65
C GLY A 346 2.94 -7.56 -18.52
N ARG A 347 2.10 -7.02 -17.64
CA ARG A 347 1.26 -7.77 -16.69
C ARG A 347 -0.17 -7.32 -16.85
N GLY A 348 -1.06 -8.23 -17.24
CA GLY A 348 -2.49 -7.99 -17.35
C GLY A 348 -3.22 -8.51 -16.12
N LEU A 349 -4.07 -7.68 -15.52
CA LEU A 349 -5.09 -8.09 -14.56
C LEU A 349 -6.40 -8.31 -15.30
N TYR A 350 -6.93 -9.53 -15.20
CA TYR A 350 -8.24 -9.92 -15.70
C TYR A 350 -9.20 -10.03 -14.53
N VAL A 351 -10.40 -9.49 -14.71
CA VAL A 351 -11.51 -9.66 -13.78
C VAL A 351 -12.69 -10.17 -14.59
N ASN A 352 -13.26 -11.32 -14.20
CA ASN A 352 -14.31 -12.01 -14.95
C ASN A 352 -13.91 -12.21 -16.42
N ASP A 353 -12.71 -12.73 -16.65
CA ASP A 353 -12.11 -12.99 -17.97
C ASP A 353 -11.95 -11.76 -18.89
N GLN A 354 -12.13 -10.55 -18.35
CA GLN A 354 -11.95 -9.29 -19.07
C GLN A 354 -10.71 -8.55 -18.57
N LEU A 355 -9.81 -8.19 -19.47
CA LEU A 355 -8.65 -7.36 -19.15
C LEU A 355 -9.13 -6.02 -18.57
N GLN A 356 -8.72 -5.71 -17.34
CA GLN A 356 -9.05 -4.44 -16.66
C GLN A 356 -7.86 -3.49 -16.61
N LYS A 357 -6.66 -4.04 -16.46
CA LYS A 357 -5.43 -3.26 -16.30
C LYS A 357 -4.26 -3.94 -16.97
N LEU A 358 -3.50 -3.17 -17.75
CA LEU A 358 -2.25 -3.59 -18.35
C LEU A 358 -1.10 -2.72 -17.82
N THR A 359 -0.15 -3.35 -17.14
CA THR A 359 1.08 -2.69 -16.68
C THR A 359 2.26 -3.14 -17.53
N ILE A 360 2.84 -2.22 -18.29
CA ILE A 360 3.96 -2.44 -19.20
C ILE A 360 5.22 -1.87 -18.55
N ASN A 361 6.27 -2.67 -18.47
CA ASN A 361 7.61 -2.24 -18.07
C ASN A 361 8.51 -2.28 -19.30
N ILE A 362 9.18 -1.16 -19.58
CA ILE A 362 10.14 -1.02 -20.67
C ILE A 362 11.48 -0.63 -20.04
N THR A 363 12.46 -1.52 -20.14
CA THR A 363 13.82 -1.23 -19.66
C THR A 363 14.79 -1.17 -20.82
N MET A 364 15.39 0.01 -21.04
CA MET A 364 16.37 0.22 -22.11
C MET A 364 17.39 1.31 -21.77
N PRO A 365 18.62 1.23 -22.31
CA PRO A 365 19.61 2.30 -22.18
C PRO A 365 19.16 3.53 -22.99
N PHE A 366 19.17 4.71 -22.36
CA PHE A 366 19.04 5.99 -23.06
C PHE A 366 20.34 6.78 -22.95
N TYR A 367 20.72 7.49 -24.01
CA TYR A 367 21.96 8.27 -24.05
C TYR A 367 21.72 9.77 -23.85
N GLY A 368 20.47 10.21 -23.79
CA GLY A 368 20.13 11.58 -23.45
C GLY A 368 18.63 11.82 -23.24
N LYS A 369 18.29 12.93 -22.58
CA LYS A 369 16.88 13.26 -22.24
C LYS A 369 16.00 13.52 -23.48
N ALA A 370 16.56 14.04 -24.56
CA ALA A 370 15.80 14.23 -25.81
C ALA A 370 15.33 12.88 -26.41
N GLU A 371 16.15 11.84 -26.27
CA GLU A 371 15.80 10.47 -26.69
C GLU A 371 14.67 9.91 -25.85
N VAL A 372 14.74 10.08 -24.52
CA VAL A 372 13.66 9.72 -23.59
C VAL A 372 12.35 10.40 -24.00
N ILE A 373 12.37 11.72 -24.23
CA ILE A 373 11.16 12.48 -24.61
C ILE A 373 10.55 11.93 -25.91
N GLY A 374 11.36 11.74 -26.95
CA GLY A 374 10.89 11.21 -28.23
C GLY A 374 10.35 9.79 -28.11
N PHE A 375 11.02 8.93 -27.34
CA PHE A 375 10.59 7.58 -27.04
C PHE A 375 9.23 7.56 -26.31
N THR A 376 9.08 8.35 -25.24
CA THR A 376 7.84 8.44 -24.47
C THR A 376 6.68 8.94 -25.33
N GLN A 377 6.91 9.93 -26.20
CA GLN A 377 5.89 10.43 -27.13
C GLN A 377 5.42 9.33 -28.09
N TYR A 378 6.36 8.58 -28.68
CA TYR A 378 6.04 7.48 -29.59
C TYR A 378 5.25 6.36 -28.89
N VAL A 379 5.72 5.91 -27.73
CA VAL A 379 5.03 4.87 -26.93
C VAL A 379 3.64 5.33 -26.50
N THR A 380 3.47 6.60 -26.16
CA THR A 380 2.16 7.17 -25.82
C THR A 380 1.19 7.06 -27.00
N GLY A 381 1.64 7.38 -28.22
CA GLY A 381 0.86 7.19 -29.44
C GLY A 381 0.41 5.73 -29.62
N LEU A 382 1.35 4.78 -29.47
CA LEU A 382 1.05 3.35 -29.59
C LEU A 382 0.06 2.87 -28.51
N VAL A 383 0.16 3.38 -27.28
CA VAL A 383 -0.79 3.03 -26.20
C VAL A 383 -2.20 3.46 -26.56
N MET A 384 -2.35 4.67 -27.10
CA MET A 384 -3.66 5.21 -27.51
C MET A 384 -4.23 4.47 -28.71
N GLU A 385 -3.38 4.01 -29.64
CA GLU A 385 -3.80 3.33 -30.86
C GLU A 385 -4.18 1.86 -30.63
N LYS A 386 -3.38 1.13 -29.84
CA LYS A 386 -3.46 -0.35 -29.78
C LYS A 386 -4.32 -0.89 -28.66
N PHE A 387 -4.42 -0.19 -27.53
CA PHE A 387 -5.11 -0.71 -26.36
C PHE A 387 -6.51 -0.09 -26.21
N PRO A 388 -7.54 -0.90 -25.93
CA PRO A 388 -8.92 -0.43 -25.87
C PRO A 388 -9.11 0.57 -24.73
N ASP A 389 -9.98 1.56 -24.90
CA ASP A 389 -10.18 2.65 -23.94
C ASP A 389 -10.75 2.20 -22.58
N TYR A 390 -11.46 1.07 -22.54
CA TYR A 390 -12.06 0.56 -21.30
C TYR A 390 -11.06 0.03 -20.26
N ILE A 391 -9.76 -0.12 -20.61
CA ILE A 391 -8.73 -0.60 -19.67
C ILE A 391 -7.82 0.52 -19.19
N THR A 392 -7.31 0.35 -17.97
CA THR A 392 -6.21 1.17 -17.47
C THR A 392 -4.88 0.66 -18.03
N VAL A 393 -4.06 1.54 -18.60
CA VAL A 393 -2.71 1.21 -19.09
C VAL A 393 -1.67 2.04 -18.36
N ASN A 394 -0.73 1.37 -17.70
CA ASN A 394 0.43 1.99 -17.08
C ASN A 394 1.68 1.56 -17.82
N VAL A 395 2.50 2.50 -18.29
CA VAL A 395 3.81 2.22 -18.88
C VAL A 395 4.90 2.86 -18.04
N TYR A 396 5.77 2.02 -17.49
CA TYR A 396 6.95 2.41 -16.74
C TYR A 396 8.17 2.25 -17.64
N ILE A 397 8.87 3.35 -17.91
CA ILE A 397 10.06 3.36 -18.75
C ILE A 397 11.26 3.69 -17.87
N ALA A 398 12.26 2.80 -17.87
CA ALA A 398 13.44 2.91 -17.01
C ALA A 398 14.74 2.64 -17.75
N SER A 399 15.83 3.24 -17.26
CA SER A 399 17.20 3.06 -17.75
C SER A 399 18.17 2.83 -16.62
N ALA A 400 19.06 1.84 -16.73
CA ALA A 400 20.03 1.50 -15.68
C ALA A 400 19.42 1.41 -14.26
N GLY A 401 18.16 0.96 -14.16
CA GLY A 401 17.42 0.84 -12.90
C GLY A 401 16.85 2.16 -12.35
N GLN A 402 16.92 3.26 -13.09
CA GLN A 402 16.31 4.56 -12.75
C GLN A 402 15.07 4.82 -13.61
N PRO A 403 14.00 5.41 -13.04
CA PRO A 403 12.83 5.79 -13.81
C PRO A 403 13.16 6.96 -14.76
N GLU A 404 12.77 6.84 -16.02
CA GLU A 404 12.97 7.87 -17.04
C GLU A 404 11.65 8.54 -17.43
N SER A 405 10.57 7.76 -17.56
CA SER A 405 9.23 8.31 -17.78
C SER A 405 8.11 7.37 -17.32
N LEU A 406 6.93 7.96 -17.16
CA LEU A 406 5.68 7.30 -16.77
C LEU A 406 4.57 7.74 -17.73
N ILE A 407 3.80 6.77 -18.24
CA ILE A 407 2.56 6.99 -18.98
C ILE A 407 1.43 6.29 -18.24
N VAL A 408 0.35 7.00 -17.95
CA VAL A 408 -0.84 6.46 -17.29
C VAL A 408 -2.07 6.87 -18.08
N ARG A 409 -2.75 5.91 -18.68
CA ARG A 409 -4.08 6.10 -19.27
C ARG A 409 -5.10 5.39 -18.41
N GLN A 410 -5.91 6.15 -17.68
CA GLN A 410 -7.04 5.59 -16.93
C GLN A 410 -8.10 5.06 -17.90
N ALA A 411 -8.88 4.07 -17.46
CA ALA A 411 -10.01 3.59 -18.24
C ALA A 411 -10.96 4.75 -18.60
N LYS A 412 -11.36 4.81 -19.88
CA LYS A 412 -12.24 5.83 -20.49
C LYS A 412 -11.69 7.26 -20.47
N ALA A 413 -10.40 7.45 -20.20
CA ALA A 413 -9.76 8.75 -20.33
C ALA A 413 -9.39 9.02 -21.80
N ASP A 414 -9.78 10.19 -22.30
CA ASP A 414 -9.48 10.64 -23.67
C ASP A 414 -7.98 10.88 -23.88
N GLU A 415 -7.28 11.32 -22.83
CA GLU A 415 -5.85 11.63 -22.86
C GLU A 415 -5.09 10.93 -21.72
N PRO A 416 -3.86 10.45 -21.97
CA PRO A 416 -3.00 9.88 -20.94
C PRO A 416 -2.27 10.96 -20.15
N PHE A 417 -2.01 10.69 -18.87
CA PHE A 417 -1.02 11.43 -18.10
C PHE A 417 0.39 10.95 -18.50
N VAL A 418 1.28 11.90 -18.80
CA VAL A 418 2.67 11.62 -19.18
C VAL A 418 3.63 12.43 -18.32
N HIS A 419 4.65 11.78 -17.77
CA HIS A 419 5.68 12.41 -16.95
C HIS A 419 7.09 11.97 -17.39
N ILE A 420 8.01 12.93 -17.49
CA ILE A 420 9.44 12.70 -17.72
C ILE A 420 10.19 13.04 -16.42
N TYR A 421 10.92 12.06 -15.88
CA TYR A 421 11.72 12.25 -14.67
C TYR A 421 12.94 13.13 -14.96
N GLN A 422 13.24 14.05 -14.05
CA GLN A 422 14.36 15.00 -14.14
C GLN A 422 15.66 14.41 -13.63
#